data_AF-A0A1H0ZUL7-F1
#
_entry.id   AF-A0A1H0ZUL7-F1
#
_cell.length_a   1.000
_cell.length_b   1.000
_cell.length_c   1.000
_cell.angle_alpha   90.00
_cell.angle_beta   90.00
_cell.angle_gamma   90.00
#
_symmetry.space_group_name_H-M   'P 1'
#
loop_
_entity.id
_entity.type
_entity.pdbx_description
1 polymer ?
#
loop_
_entity_poly.entity_id
_entity_poly.type
_entity_poly.pdbx_seq_one_letter_code
_entity_poly.pdbx_strand_id
1 'polypeptide(L)'
;MRITSVDERDSSWERHQPRFRVYFFAGGDAPPASWSTDTYDVTGADVLEVVQWAQEHAGSEWLYAVALVDEEHTPPAGRCRGLTWLVGTDANASREDADEQRRFAAMLDRRGKRVVDLG
;
A
#
# COMPACT_ATOMS: atom_id res chain seq x y z
N MET A 1 15.71 7.61 2.56
CA MET A 1 16.07 6.53 1.62
C MET A 1 17.50 6.12 1.90
N ARG A 2 17.81 4.83 1.91
CA ARG A 2 19.18 4.28 2.01
C ARG A 2 19.35 3.27 0.88
N ILE A 3 20.47 3.35 0.16
CA ILE A 3 20.77 2.50 -1.00
C ILE A 3 22.03 1.71 -0.69
N THR A 4 21.96 0.39 -0.85
CA THR A 4 23.06 -0.54 -0.63
C THR A 4 23.11 -1.54 -1.78
N SER A 5 24.31 -1.86 -2.28
CA SER A 5 24.49 -2.93 -3.28
C SER A 5 24.39 -4.30 -2.60
N VAL A 6 23.76 -5.27 -3.28
CA VAL A 6 23.58 -6.65 -2.81
C VAL A 6 24.05 -7.62 -3.88
N ASP A 7 24.46 -8.82 -3.47
CA ASP A 7 24.74 -9.95 -4.35
C ASP A 7 23.43 -10.68 -4.66
N GLU A 8 23.09 -10.85 -5.94
CA GLU A 8 21.82 -11.47 -6.33
C GLU A 8 21.68 -12.93 -5.85
N ARG A 9 22.80 -13.58 -5.52
CA ARG A 9 22.84 -14.97 -5.03
C ARG A 9 22.43 -15.12 -3.56
N ASP A 10 22.14 -14.02 -2.86
CA ASP A 10 21.64 -14.00 -1.48
C ASP A 10 20.12 -14.30 -1.38
N SER A 11 19.44 -14.50 -2.51
CA SER A 11 18.02 -14.85 -2.54
C SER A 11 17.79 -16.36 -2.27
N SER A 12 16.98 -16.68 -1.26
CA SER A 12 16.61 -18.08 -0.94
C SER A 12 15.24 -18.50 -1.48
N TRP A 13 14.41 -17.54 -1.92
CA TRP A 13 13.08 -17.78 -2.45
C TRP A 13 12.60 -16.57 -3.28
N GLU A 14 11.68 -16.83 -4.21
CA GLU A 14 11.04 -15.79 -5.03
C GLU A 14 9.55 -16.11 -5.19
N ARG A 15 8.72 -15.06 -5.38
CA ARG A 15 7.31 -15.18 -5.73
C ARG A 15 7.01 -14.28 -6.92
N HIS A 16 6.55 -14.87 -8.02
CA HIS A 16 6.23 -14.14 -9.25
C HIS A 16 4.76 -13.74 -9.37
N GLN A 17 3.93 -14.15 -8.40
CA GLN A 17 2.50 -13.86 -8.38
C GLN A 17 2.15 -13.13 -7.08
N PRO A 18 2.54 -11.85 -6.95
CA PRO A 18 2.21 -11.07 -5.77
C PRO A 18 0.70 -10.88 -5.67
N ARG A 19 0.22 -10.85 -4.42
CA ARG A 19 -1.12 -10.34 -4.10
C ARG A 19 -0.94 -9.00 -3.42
N PHE A 20 -1.48 -7.95 -4.02
CA PHE A 20 -1.53 -6.64 -3.42
C PHE A 20 -2.87 -6.45 -2.70
N ARG A 21 -2.88 -5.67 -1.63
CA ARG A 21 -4.08 -5.13 -1.02
C ARG A 21 -4.10 -3.63 -1.20
N VAL A 22 -5.15 -3.13 -1.80
CA VAL A 22 -5.35 -1.70 -2.05
C VAL A 22 -6.49 -1.21 -1.18
N TYR A 23 -6.19 -0.13 -0.46
CA TYR A 23 -7.15 0.59 0.36
C TYR A 23 -7.46 1.91 -0.30
N PHE A 24 -8.73 2.30 -0.26
CA PHE A 24 -9.15 3.64 -0.62
C PHE A 24 -9.83 4.30 0.56
N PHE A 25 -9.48 5.57 0.79
CA PHE A 25 -9.99 6.33 1.93
C PHE A 25 -10.70 7.60 1.46
N ALA A 26 -11.94 7.77 1.92
CA ALA A 26 -12.76 8.94 1.65
C ALA A 26 -13.09 9.72 2.94
N GLY A 27 -13.22 11.04 2.82
CA GLY A 27 -13.55 11.91 3.95
C GLY A 27 -12.31 12.31 4.76
N GLY A 28 -12.37 12.20 6.08
CA GLY A 28 -11.22 12.43 6.99
C GLY A 28 -10.63 13.84 7.06
N ASP A 29 -11.16 14.78 6.27
CA ASP A 29 -10.64 16.15 6.14
C ASP A 29 -11.03 17.09 7.31
N ALA A 30 -11.90 16.66 8.23
CA ALA A 30 -12.33 17.47 9.39
C ALA A 30 -12.51 16.62 10.67
N PRO A 31 -11.98 17.04 11.84
CA PRO A 31 -12.24 16.35 13.10
C PRO A 31 -13.75 16.37 13.46
N PRO A 32 -14.32 15.28 14.04
CA PRO A 32 -13.70 14.02 14.45
C PRO A 32 -13.78 12.91 13.38
N ALA A 33 -13.78 13.23 12.08
CA ALA A 33 -14.10 12.26 11.03
C ALA A 33 -13.09 11.11 10.94
N SER A 34 -13.61 9.88 10.96
CA SER A 34 -12.92 8.66 10.53
C SER A 34 -12.98 8.54 9.00
N TRP A 35 -11.99 7.87 8.40
CA TRP A 35 -11.99 7.62 6.95
C TRP A 35 -12.91 6.44 6.62
N SER A 36 -13.84 6.63 5.68
CA SER A 36 -14.54 5.50 5.05
C SER A 36 -13.55 4.73 4.19
N THR A 37 -13.60 3.40 4.23
CA THR A 37 -12.57 2.55 3.61
C THR A 37 -13.18 1.52 2.67
N ASP A 38 -12.74 1.51 1.41
CA ASP A 38 -12.95 0.41 0.47
C ASP A 38 -11.64 -0.37 0.32
N THR A 39 -11.72 -1.69 0.17
CA THR A 39 -10.55 -2.57 0.16
C THR A 39 -10.65 -3.65 -0.91
N TYR A 40 -9.59 -3.82 -1.68
CA TYR A 40 -9.50 -4.79 -2.78
C TYR A 40 -8.20 -5.57 -2.70
N ASP A 41 -8.25 -6.88 -2.94
CA ASP A 41 -7.05 -7.66 -3.25
C ASP A 41 -6.87 -7.65 -4.79
N VAL A 42 -5.66 -7.33 -5.25
CA VAL A 42 -5.28 -7.33 -6.68
C VAL A 42 -4.20 -8.38 -6.93
N THR A 43 -4.36 -9.17 -7.98
CA THR A 43 -3.45 -10.26 -8.36
C THR A 43 -3.24 -10.24 -9.87
N GLY A 44 -2.11 -10.78 -10.35
CA GLY A 44 -1.84 -10.86 -11.79
C GLY A 44 -1.42 -9.53 -12.41
N ALA A 45 -0.90 -8.62 -11.59
CA ALA A 45 -0.36 -7.32 -11.98
C ALA A 45 0.96 -7.09 -11.22
N ASP A 46 1.79 -6.16 -11.67
CA ASP A 46 2.94 -5.65 -10.93
C ASP A 46 2.57 -4.40 -10.09
N VAL A 47 3.55 -3.88 -9.34
CA VAL A 47 3.31 -2.74 -8.44
C VAL A 47 2.96 -1.46 -9.18
N LEU A 48 3.51 -1.22 -10.37
CA LEU A 48 3.24 0.00 -11.14
C LEU A 48 1.85 -0.05 -11.76
N GLU A 49 1.44 -1.21 -12.30
CA GLU A 49 0.08 -1.44 -12.80
C GLU A 49 -0.96 -1.24 -11.70
N VAL A 50 -0.71 -1.77 -10.49
CA VAL A 50 -1.59 -1.58 -9.34
C VAL A 50 -1.66 -0.11 -8.91
N VAL A 51 -0.54 0.61 -8.90
CA VAL A 51 -0.52 2.04 -8.55
C VAL A 51 -1.27 2.87 -9.59
N GLN A 52 -1.11 2.57 -10.89
CA GLN A 52 -1.88 3.23 -11.95
C GLN A 52 -3.39 3.01 -11.78
N TRP A 53 -3.80 1.75 -11.60
CA TRP A 53 -5.20 1.45 -11.34
C TRP A 53 -5.72 2.16 -10.08
N ALA A 54 -4.93 2.17 -8.99
CA ALA A 54 -5.32 2.82 -7.75
C ALA A 54 -5.47 4.34 -7.89
N GLN A 55 -4.56 5.04 -8.56
CA GLN A 55 -4.70 6.49 -8.77
C GLN A 55 -5.90 6.82 -9.66
N GLU A 56 -6.20 5.99 -10.67
CA GLU A 56 -7.35 6.19 -11.56
C GLU A 56 -8.67 5.94 -10.82
N HIS A 57 -8.73 4.88 -10.02
CA HIS A 57 -9.89 4.53 -9.21
C HIS A 57 -10.15 5.54 -8.09
N ALA A 58 -9.10 6.05 -7.45
CA ALA A 58 -9.23 7.05 -6.39
C ALA A 58 -9.67 8.44 -6.92
N GLY A 59 -9.36 8.74 -8.18
CA GLY A 59 -9.67 10.03 -8.79
C GLY A 59 -9.06 11.23 -8.05
N SER A 60 -9.79 12.35 -8.03
CA SER A 60 -9.35 13.57 -7.31
C SER A 60 -9.62 13.53 -5.81
N GLU A 61 -10.57 12.70 -5.39
CA GLU A 61 -11.21 12.84 -4.09
C GLU A 61 -10.67 11.85 -3.05
N TRP A 62 -10.20 10.67 -3.44
CA TRP A 62 -9.88 9.61 -2.49
C TRP A 62 -8.37 9.49 -2.30
N LEU A 63 -7.96 9.08 -1.10
CA LEU A 63 -6.60 8.60 -0.88
C LEU A 63 -6.53 7.13 -1.25
N TYR A 64 -5.34 6.66 -1.63
CA TYR A 64 -5.09 5.23 -1.78
C TYR A 64 -3.78 4.80 -1.13
N ALA A 65 -3.76 3.56 -0.66
CA ALA A 65 -2.59 2.88 -0.13
C ALA A 65 -2.49 1.46 -0.70
N VAL A 66 -1.27 0.96 -0.89
CA VAL A 66 -0.99 -0.36 -1.45
C VAL A 66 -0.05 -1.11 -0.52
N ALA A 67 -0.40 -2.34 -0.19
CA ALA A 67 0.43 -3.28 0.55
C ALA A 67 0.62 -4.58 -0.22
N LEU A 68 1.76 -5.24 -0.04
CA LEU A 68 1.95 -6.64 -0.41
C LEU A 68 1.33 -7.51 0.69
N VAL A 69 0.45 -8.44 0.31
CA VAL A 69 -0.11 -9.44 1.21
C VAL A 69 0.86 -10.60 1.31
N ASP A 70 1.36 -10.83 2.52
CA ASP A 70 2.09 -12.05 2.83
C ASP A 70 1.15 -13.04 3.51
N GLU A 71 1.19 -14.29 3.08
CA GLU A 71 0.47 -15.36 3.77
C GLU A 71 1.50 -16.03 4.68
N GLU A 72 1.37 -15.86 6.00
CA GLU A 72 2.27 -16.55 6.91
C GLU A 72 1.94 -18.06 6.85
N HIS A 73 2.92 -18.86 6.45
CA HIS A 73 2.76 -20.31 6.29
C HIS A 73 3.11 -21.09 7.57
N THR A 74 3.39 -20.41 8.69
CA THR A 74 3.89 -21.04 9.91
C THR A 74 2.75 -21.64 10.76
N PRO A 75 2.68 -22.97 10.98
CA PRO A 75 1.81 -23.57 12.00
C PRO A 75 2.39 -23.32 13.41
N PRO A 76 1.59 -23.22 14.49
CA PRO A 76 0.20 -23.66 14.62
C PRO A 76 -0.85 -22.53 14.73
N ALA A 77 -0.45 -21.26 14.60
CA ALA A 77 -1.41 -20.17 14.59
C ALA A 77 -2.13 -20.15 13.23
N GLY A 78 -3.46 -19.99 13.25
CA GLY A 78 -4.27 -19.98 12.02
C GLY A 78 -3.73 -19.00 10.97
N ARG A 79 -4.10 -19.21 9.70
CA ARG A 79 -3.66 -18.40 8.55
C ARG A 79 -3.83 -16.89 8.81
N CYS A 80 -2.80 -16.24 9.34
CA CYS A 80 -2.74 -14.79 9.47
C CYS A 80 -2.13 -14.24 8.19
N ARG A 81 -2.76 -13.21 7.62
CA ARG A 81 -2.20 -12.48 6.49
C ARG A 81 -1.42 -11.29 7.05
N GLY A 82 -0.14 -11.23 6.73
CA GLY A 82 0.70 -10.06 6.96
C GLY A 82 0.54 -9.04 5.84
N LEU A 83 0.86 -7.78 6.12
CA LEU A 83 0.89 -6.71 5.14
C LEU A 83 2.25 -6.02 5.17
N THR A 84 2.86 -5.84 4.00
CA THR A 84 4.03 -4.97 3.83
C THR A 84 3.60 -3.75 3.01
N TRP A 85 3.53 -2.57 3.64
CA TRP A 85 3.12 -1.34 2.96
C TRP A 85 4.14 -0.87 1.93
N LEU A 86 3.70 -0.73 0.67
CA LEU A 86 4.50 -0.27 -0.46
C LEU A 86 4.24 1.21 -0.77
N VAL A 87 2.97 1.62 -0.70
CA VAL A 87 2.52 2.98 -0.98
C VAL A 87 1.54 3.44 0.10
N GLY A 88 1.81 4.56 0.75
CA GLY A 88 0.95 5.09 1.82
C GLY A 88 0.96 4.23 3.09
N THR A 89 -0.14 4.27 3.83
CA THR A 89 -0.40 3.52 5.06
C THR A 89 -1.91 3.50 5.33
N ASP A 90 -2.37 2.78 6.34
CA ASP A 90 -3.75 2.86 6.81
C ASP A 90 -4.05 4.26 7.37
N ALA A 91 -5.04 4.96 6.79
CA ALA A 91 -5.44 6.29 7.21
C ALA A 91 -6.11 6.31 8.59
N ASN A 92 -6.70 5.18 9.02
CA ASN A 92 -7.38 5.03 10.29
C ASN A 92 -6.46 4.53 11.42
N ALA A 93 -5.23 4.10 11.12
CA ALA A 93 -4.28 3.65 12.14
C ALA A 93 -3.66 4.82 12.93
N SER A 94 -3.25 4.55 14.18
CA SER A 94 -2.34 5.44 14.90
C SER A 94 -1.03 5.59 14.12
N ARG A 95 -0.45 6.79 14.15
CA ARG A 95 0.85 7.08 13.51
C ARG A 95 1.85 7.32 14.62
N GLU A 96 2.52 6.27 15.04
CA GLU A 96 3.33 6.26 16.25
C GLU A 96 4.74 6.80 15.97
N ASP A 97 5.23 6.64 14.74
CA ASP A 97 6.57 7.07 14.34
C ASP A 97 6.60 8.09 13.18
N ALA A 98 7.78 8.68 12.98
CA ALA A 98 8.02 9.69 11.96
C ALA A 98 7.98 9.12 10.52
N ASP A 99 8.23 7.82 10.34
CA ASP A 99 8.19 7.17 9.03
C ASP A 99 6.75 6.96 8.57
N GLU A 100 5.85 6.57 9.48
CA GLU A 100 4.41 6.50 9.29
C GLU A 100 3.81 7.87 9.00
N GLN A 101 4.20 8.89 9.76
CA GLN A 101 3.75 10.27 9.53
C GLN A 101 4.19 10.78 8.16
N ARG A 102 5.45 10.53 7.76
CA ARG A 102 5.94 10.88 6.43
C ARG A 102 5.18 10.13 5.33
N ARG A 103 4.94 8.82 5.49
CA ARG A 103 4.17 8.01 4.52
C ARG A 103 2.74 8.54 4.35
N PHE A 104 2.09 8.90 5.45
CA PHE A 104 0.75 9.48 5.41
C PHE A 104 0.73 10.87 4.78
N ALA A 105 1.68 11.74 5.11
CA ALA A 105 1.80 13.06 4.48
C ALA A 105 2.02 12.95 2.97
N ALA A 106 2.88 12.02 2.52
CA ALA A 106 3.06 11.73 1.10
C ALA A 106 1.79 11.17 0.46
N MET A 107 0.98 10.40 1.20
CA MET A 107 -0.31 9.91 0.72
C MET A 107 -1.32 11.04 0.50
N LEU A 108 -1.40 12.00 1.42
CA LEU A 108 -2.19 13.22 1.25
C LEU A 108 -1.71 14.05 0.05
N ASP A 109 -0.41 14.24 -0.08
CA ASP A 109 0.16 15.04 -1.18
C ASP A 109 -0.16 14.43 -2.56
N ARG A 110 -0.25 13.10 -2.67
CA ARG A 110 -0.59 12.41 -3.93
C ARG A 110 -2.06 12.52 -4.32
N ARG A 111 -2.96 12.97 -3.43
CA ARG A 111 -4.41 13.02 -3.70
C ARG A 111 -4.67 13.79 -5.00
N GLY A 112 -5.38 13.15 -5.95
CA GLY A 112 -5.67 13.72 -7.26
C GLY A 112 -4.48 13.91 -8.21
N LYS A 113 -3.29 13.41 -7.87
CA LYS A 113 -2.10 13.46 -8.73
C LYS A 113 -1.86 12.11 -9.40
N ARG A 114 -1.52 12.13 -10.69
CA ARG A 114 -0.94 10.97 -11.36
C ARG A 114 0.54 10.89 -11.02
N VAL A 115 0.97 9.73 -10.54
CA VAL A 115 2.37 9.44 -10.20
C VAL A 115 2.95 8.34 -11.08
N VAL A 116 2.10 7.52 -11.70
CA VAL A 116 2.43 6.52 -12.71
C VAL A 116 1.60 6.80 -13.96
N ASP A 117 2.19 6.56 -15.13
CA ASP A 117 1.54 6.70 -16.43
C ASP A 117 2.09 5.62 -17.38
N LEU A 118 1.54 4.41 -17.29
CA LEU A 118 1.81 3.30 -18.21
C LEU A 118 0.81 3.42 -19.37
N GLY A 119 1.16 4.23 -20.36
CA GLY A 119 0.71 4.20 -21.77
C GLY A 119 -0.74 3.87 -22.10
#